data_AF-A0A1W9TJQ1-F1
#
_entry.id   AF-A0A1W9TJQ1-F1
#
_cell.length_a   1.000
_cell.length_b   1.000
_cell.length_c   1.000
_cell.angle_alpha   90.00
_cell.angle_beta   90.00
_cell.angle_gamma   90.00
#
_symmetry.space_group_name_H-M   'P 1'
#
loop_
_entity.id
_entity.type
_entity.pdbx_description
1 polymer ?
#
loop_
_entity_poly.entity_id
_entity_poly.type
_entity_poly.pdbx_seq_one_letter_code
_entity_poly.pdbx_strand_id
1 'polypeptide(L)'
;MCDTFVALKNSTKDNSIIFAKNSDREPEEPHIGVYVNRKKHDEKKVKCTYIEIDQVPETYACMLFKPHWIWGAEMGVNEYGVVIGNEAIFTLFNC
;
A
#
# COMPACT_ATOMS: atom_id res chain seq x y z
N MET A 1 -5.16 -16.07 -1.89
CA MET A 1 -5.90 -15.15 -2.79
C MET A 1 -5.97 -13.78 -2.14
N CYS A 2 -5.70 -12.71 -2.89
CA CYS A 2 -5.92 -11.33 -2.47
C CYS A 2 -7.32 -10.90 -2.94
N ASP A 3 -8.03 -10.13 -2.12
CA ASP A 3 -9.24 -9.44 -2.52
C ASP A 3 -9.18 -8.00 -2.02
N THR A 4 -9.87 -7.13 -2.75
CA THR A 4 -10.01 -5.72 -2.42
C THR A 4 -11.49 -5.34 -2.46
N PHE A 5 -11.94 -4.63 -1.43
CA PHE A 5 -13.31 -4.17 -1.28
C PHE A 5 -13.37 -2.69 -0.95
N VAL A 6 -14.35 -1.98 -1.51
CA VAL A 6 -14.63 -0.59 -1.17
C VAL A 6 -16.11 -0.38 -0.90
N ALA A 7 -16.42 0.29 0.21
CA ALA A 7 -17.74 0.87 0.45
C ALA A 7 -17.61 2.39 0.38
N LEU A 8 -18.30 2.99 -0.58
CA LEU A 8 -18.37 4.43 -0.75
C LEU A 8 -19.38 5.04 0.23
N LYS A 9 -19.37 6.37 0.34
CA LYS A 9 -20.20 7.11 1.31
C LYS A 9 -21.69 6.79 1.21
N ASN A 10 -22.20 6.52 0.02
CA ASN A 10 -23.60 6.15 -0.23
C ASN A 10 -23.94 4.70 0.18
N SER A 11 -22.94 3.91 0.57
CA SER A 11 -23.06 2.51 0.96
C SER A 11 -22.78 2.27 2.45
N THR A 12 -22.48 3.32 3.23
CA THR A 12 -22.19 3.24 4.67
C THR A 12 -23.18 4.09 5.47
N LYS A 13 -23.58 3.63 6.66
CA LYS A 13 -24.60 4.30 7.49
C LYS A 13 -24.14 5.69 7.99
N ASP A 14 -22.84 5.87 8.17
CA ASP A 14 -22.21 7.07 8.74
C ASP A 14 -21.50 7.94 7.70
N ASN A 15 -21.67 7.66 6.40
CA ASN A 15 -20.96 8.30 5.29
C ASN A 15 -19.43 8.13 5.32
N SER A 16 -18.90 7.16 6.07
CA SER A 16 -17.49 6.77 5.99
C SER A 16 -17.17 6.14 4.62
N ILE A 17 -15.89 6.18 4.23
CA ILE A 17 -15.37 5.36 3.14
C ILE A 17 -14.61 4.22 3.78
N ILE A 18 -14.95 2.99 3.42
CA ILE A 18 -14.25 1.79 3.90
C ILE A 18 -13.46 1.22 2.74
N PHE A 19 -12.14 1.12 2.91
CA PHE A 19 -11.26 0.36 2.05
C PHE A 19 -10.78 -0.86 2.82
N ALA A 20 -11.00 -2.04 2.27
CA ALA A 20 -10.56 -3.30 2.86
C ALA A 20 -9.75 -4.09 1.84
N LYS A 21 -8.66 -4.68 2.30
CA LYS A 21 -7.81 -5.55 1.49
C LYS A 21 -7.31 -6.71 2.35
N ASN A 22 -7.43 -7.93 1.82
CA ASN A 22 -6.67 -9.07 2.31
C ASN A 22 -5.39 -9.25 1.49
N SER A 23 -4.40 -9.75 2.19
CA SER A 23 -3.03 -9.95 1.75
C SER A 23 -2.83 -11.44 1.51
N ASP A 24 -2.56 -11.84 0.27
CA ASP A 24 -2.24 -13.21 -0.12
C ASP A 24 -0.80 -13.49 0.31
N ARG A 25 -0.66 -14.29 1.36
CA ARG A 25 0.63 -14.54 1.99
C ARG A 25 0.76 -16.01 2.30
N GLU A 26 2.01 -16.46 2.28
CA GLU A 26 2.36 -17.77 2.84
C GLU A 26 1.96 -17.80 4.33
N PRO A 27 1.45 -18.93 4.86
CA PRO A 27 0.89 -19.01 6.21
C PRO A 27 1.79 -18.48 7.32
N GLU A 28 3.10 -18.64 7.18
CA GLU A 28 4.09 -18.24 8.19
C GLU A 28 4.78 -16.90 7.89
N GLU A 29 4.41 -16.23 6.81
CA GLU A 29 5.04 -14.97 6.45
C GLU A 29 4.62 -13.85 7.43
N PRO A 30 5.58 -13.13 8.03
CA PRO A 30 5.26 -12.01 8.92
C PRO A 30 4.54 -10.86 8.20
N HIS A 31 3.47 -10.35 8.82
CA HIS A 31 2.83 -9.10 8.41
C HIS A 31 3.39 -7.95 9.23
N ILE A 32 4.14 -7.05 8.60
CA ILE A 32 4.80 -5.94 9.29
C ILE A 32 4.03 -4.65 9.07
N GLY A 33 3.65 -4.01 10.17
CA GLY A 33 3.19 -2.61 10.18
C GLY A 33 4.39 -1.67 10.36
N VAL A 34 4.50 -0.66 9.50
CA VAL A 34 5.57 0.34 9.52
C VAL A 34 4.97 1.73 9.50
N TYR A 35 5.32 2.55 10.47
CA TYR A 35 5.02 3.97 10.43
C TYR A 35 6.20 4.73 9.83
N VAL A 36 5.97 5.38 8.69
CA VAL A 36 6.94 6.23 7.99
C VAL A 36 6.60 7.67 8.31
N ASN A 37 7.54 8.38 8.91
CA ASN A 37 7.37 9.80 9.22
C ASN A 37 7.40 10.65 7.95
N ARG A 38 6.67 11.76 7.98
CA ARG A 38 6.84 12.85 7.01
C ARG A 38 8.30 13.27 6.97
N LYS A 39 8.83 13.49 5.77
CA LYS A 39 10.24 13.86 5.57
C LYS A 39 10.40 14.81 4.38
N LYS A 40 11.33 15.75 4.52
CA LYS A 40 11.89 16.51 3.39
C LYS A 40 13.17 15.85 2.92
N HIS A 41 13.39 15.85 1.61
CA HIS A 41 14.50 15.12 0.99
C HIS A 41 15.37 16.08 0.18
N ASP A 42 16.67 15.90 0.30
CA ASP A 42 17.71 16.56 -0.52
C ASP A 42 18.27 15.60 -1.58
N GLU A 43 17.98 14.31 -1.43
CA GLU A 43 18.34 13.26 -2.36
C GLU A 43 17.65 13.48 -3.72
N LYS A 44 18.33 13.13 -4.82
CA LYS A 44 17.77 13.29 -6.18
C LYS A 44 16.97 12.09 -6.67
N LYS A 45 17.29 10.90 -6.14
CA LYS A 45 16.73 9.62 -6.57
C LYS A 45 16.37 8.77 -5.36
N VAL A 46 15.38 7.91 -5.51
CA VAL A 46 15.02 6.86 -4.55
C VAL A 46 15.25 5.51 -5.21
N LYS A 47 16.01 4.64 -4.54
CA LYS A 47 16.17 3.25 -4.94
C LYS A 47 15.02 2.41 -4.39
N CYS A 48 14.24 1.83 -5.30
CA CYS A 48 13.21 0.84 -5.03
C CYS A 48 13.81 -0.57 -5.16
N THR A 49 12.98 -1.62 -5.10
CA THR A 49 13.44 -3.03 -5.20
C THR A 49 14.31 -3.29 -6.43
N TYR A 50 13.88 -2.82 -7.61
CA TYR A 50 14.54 -3.13 -8.89
C TYR A 50 14.84 -1.91 -9.76
N ILE A 51 14.34 -0.73 -9.39
CA ILE A 51 14.45 0.50 -10.18
C ILE A 51 14.83 1.68 -9.30
N GLU A 52 15.26 2.77 -9.93
CA GLU A 52 15.41 4.06 -9.27
C GLU A 52 14.44 5.07 -9.88
N ILE A 53 13.81 5.88 -9.03
CA ILE A 53 12.86 6.93 -9.44
C ILE A 53 13.36 8.30 -8.98
N ASP A 54 12.88 9.39 -9.60
CA ASP A 54 13.13 10.74 -9.11
C ASP A 54 12.53 10.94 -7.71
N GLN A 55 13.33 11.54 -6.82
CA GLN A 55 12.89 11.87 -5.47
C GLN A 55 12.06 13.15 -5.48
N VAL A 56 11.04 13.19 -4.63
CA VAL A 56 10.22 14.38 -4.38
C VAL A 56 10.77 15.19 -3.20
N PRO A 57 10.60 16.52 -3.17
CA PRO A 57 11.13 17.34 -2.09
C PRO A 57 10.53 17.03 -0.70
N GLU A 58 9.29 16.53 -0.65
CA GLU A 58 8.58 16.21 0.59
C GLU A 58 7.71 14.97 0.40
N THR A 59 7.77 14.05 1.38
CA THR A 59 6.88 12.88 1.48
C THR A 59 6.06 12.98 2.76
N TYR A 60 4.79 12.63 2.68
CA TYR A 60 3.88 12.63 3.82
C TYR A 60 4.03 11.41 4.72
N ALA A 61 3.56 11.53 5.95
CA ALA A 61 3.55 10.42 6.90
C ALA A 61 2.57 9.33 6.43
N CYS A 62 2.97 8.06 6.57
CA CYS A 62 2.21 6.91 6.13
C CYS A 62 2.25 5.78 7.15
N MET A 63 1.13 5.10 7.34
CA MET A 63 1.07 3.77 7.95
C MET A 63 1.04 2.74 6.82
N LEU A 64 2.07 1.90 6.76
CA LEU A 64 2.28 0.91 5.71
C LEU A 64 2.24 -0.50 6.29
N PHE A 65 1.81 -1.44 5.46
CA PHE A 65 1.66 -2.85 5.80
C PHE A 65 2.25 -3.70 4.69
N LYS A 66 3.12 -4.67 5.04
CA LYS A 66 3.87 -5.45 4.06
C LYS A 66 4.41 -6.78 4.60
N PRO A 67 4.72 -7.74 3.71
CA PRO A 67 5.70 -8.78 3.98
C PRO A 67 7.07 -8.22 4.38
N HIS A 68 7.84 -8.99 5.13
CA HIS A 68 9.13 -8.53 5.66
C HIS A 68 10.15 -8.16 4.57
N TRP A 69 10.13 -8.84 3.42
CA TRP A 69 11.19 -8.78 2.39
C TRP A 69 10.99 -7.73 1.29
N ILE A 70 9.80 -7.14 1.13
CA ILE A 70 9.58 -6.12 0.09
C ILE A 70 10.02 -4.72 0.52
N TRP A 71 10.46 -3.90 -0.44
CA TRP A 71 10.51 -2.45 -0.32
C TRP A 71 9.10 -1.85 -0.52
N GLY A 72 8.81 -0.73 0.13
CA GLY A 72 7.51 -0.05 0.00
C GLY A 72 6.43 -0.71 0.86
N ALA A 73 5.26 -0.97 0.27
CA ALA A 73 4.11 -1.53 0.99
C ALA A 73 3.24 -2.41 0.09
N GLU A 74 2.49 -3.31 0.72
CA GLU A 74 1.38 -4.01 0.07
C GLU A 74 0.08 -3.19 0.18
N MET A 75 -0.15 -2.60 1.35
CA MET A 75 -1.26 -1.68 1.59
C MET A 75 -0.85 -0.59 2.58
N GLY A 76 -1.61 0.51 2.62
CA GLY A 76 -1.34 1.58 3.56
C GLY A 76 -2.22 2.80 3.38
N VAL A 77 -2.03 3.76 4.29
CA VAL A 77 -2.75 5.03 4.30
C VAL A 77 -1.81 6.16 4.70
N ASN A 78 -1.96 7.33 4.08
CA ASN A 78 -1.22 8.53 4.48
C ASN A 78 -2.02 9.42 5.44
N GLU A 79 -1.36 10.43 6.02
CA GLU A 79 -1.96 11.41 6.93
C GLU A 79 -3.13 12.24 6.33
N TYR A 80 -3.33 12.19 5.02
CA TYR A 80 -4.43 12.85 4.30
C TYR A 80 -5.55 11.89 3.90
N GLY A 81 -5.51 10.64 4.34
CA GLY A 81 -6.54 9.64 4.06
C GLY A 81 -6.48 9.03 2.65
N VAL A 82 -5.37 9.21 1.92
CA VAL A 82 -5.15 8.49 0.66
C VAL A 82 -4.74 7.06 1.00
N VAL A 83 -5.51 6.10 0.51
CA VAL A 83 -5.32 4.66 0.74
C VAL A 83 -4.82 3.97 -0.53
N ILE A 84 -3.95 2.98 -0.35
CA ILE A 84 -3.49 2.10 -1.43
C ILE A 84 -3.56 0.63 -0.98
N GLY A 85 -3.77 -0.25 -1.95
CA GLY A 85 -3.62 -1.69 -1.81
C GLY A 85 -3.31 -2.28 -3.18
N ASN A 86 -2.26 -3.08 -3.29
CA ASN A 86 -1.95 -3.78 -4.54
C ASN A 86 -2.84 -5.03 -4.71
N GLU A 87 -2.96 -5.52 -5.93
CA GLU A 87 -3.73 -6.72 -6.24
C GLU A 87 -2.99 -7.54 -7.29
N ALA A 88 -2.91 -8.85 -7.07
CA ALA A 88 -2.30 -9.75 -8.03
C ALA A 88 -3.39 -10.20 -9.01
N ILE A 89 -3.23 -9.84 -10.28
CA ILE A 89 -4.22 -10.20 -11.30
C ILE A 89 -3.86 -11.58 -11.87
N PHE A 90 -4.70 -12.58 -11.58
CA PHE A 90 -4.63 -13.91 -12.20
C PHE A 90 -5.60 -13.96 -13.38
N THR A 91 -5.10 -13.86 -14.61
CA THR A 91 -5.90 -14.03 -15.82
C THR A 91 -5.74 -15.45 -16.36
N LEU A 92 -6.86 -16.14 -16.62
CA LEU A 92 -6.87 -17.36 -17.40
C LEU A 92 -6.62 -17.00 -18.87
N PHE A 93 -5.39 -17.20 -19.36
CA PHE A 93 -5.19 -17.34 -20.80
C PHE A 93 -5.60 -18.75 -21.18
N ASN A 94 -6.71 -18.89 -21.90
CA ASN A 94 -6.96 -20.12 -22.64
C ASN A 94 -5.94 -20.18 -23.78
N CYS A 95 -4.95 -21.06 -23.64
CA CYS A 95 -4.12 -21.51 -24.75
C CYS A 95 -4.95 -22.37 -25.69
#